data_AF-H6QA16-F1
#
_entry.id   AF-H6QA16-F1
#
_cell.length_a   1.000
_cell.length_b   1.000
_cell.length_c   1.000
_cell.angle_alpha   90.00
_cell.angle_beta   90.00
_cell.angle_gamma   90.00
#
_symmetry.space_group_name_H-M   'P 1'
#
loop_
_entity.id
_entity.type
_entity.pdbx_description
1 polymer ?
#
loop_
_entity_poly.entity_id
_entity_poly.type
_entity_poly.pdbx_seq_one_letter_code
_entity_poly.pdbx_strand_id
1 'polypeptide(L)'
;MALINVYREAGISINLVEIEEKDLDKALEFLNKLKWDEREIRMKFDILLFAQAVTRGVKLFTKDSDFLDIRDSLFGPPADMRDRKTGLKIYEDEYILFISYAA
;
A
#
# COMPACT_ATOMS: atom_id res chain seq x y z
N MET A 1 5.53 18.99 14.77
CA MET A 1 6.36 17.79 15.04
C MET A 1 6.01 16.76 13.98
N ALA A 2 6.98 16.17 13.29
CA ALA A 2 6.69 15.14 12.28
C ALA A 2 6.10 13.89 12.97
N LEU A 3 5.06 13.29 12.39
CA LEU A 3 4.36 12.12 12.92
C LEU A 3 5.31 10.96 13.26
N ILE A 4 6.40 10.82 12.51
CA ILE A 4 7.45 9.82 12.73
C ILE A 4 8.16 9.97 14.08
N ASN A 5 8.29 11.19 14.61
CA ASN A 5 8.92 11.43 15.90
C ASN A 5 8.00 10.97 17.05
N VAL A 6 6.70 11.22 16.92
CA VAL A 6 5.69 10.78 17.90
C VAL A 6 5.69 9.25 18.01
N TYR A 7 5.79 8.54 16.89
CA TYR A 7 5.85 7.08 16.90
C TYR A 7 7.16 6.53 17.49
N ARG A 8 8.31 7.17 17.20
CA ARG A 8 9.58 6.79 17.83
C ARG A 8 9.53 6.98 19.36
N GLU A 9 8.96 8.08 19.83
CA GLU A 9 8.77 8.36 21.27
C GLU A 9 7.83 7.34 21.94
N ALA A 10 6.84 6.82 21.21
CA ALA A 10 5.97 5.74 21.66
C ALA A 10 6.62 4.35 21.66
N GLY A 11 7.92 4.25 21.35
CA GLY A 11 8.65 2.97 21.29
C GLY A 11 8.41 2.16 20.01
N ILE A 12 7.76 2.76 19.00
CA ILE A 12 7.56 2.11 17.69
C ILE A 12 8.84 2.32 16.87
N SER A 13 9.57 1.23 16.62
CA SER A 13 10.74 1.24 15.74
C SER A 13 10.30 1.44 14.28
N ILE A 14 10.41 2.67 13.78
CA ILE A 14 10.21 2.98 12.37
C ILE A 14 11.56 2.98 11.67
N ASN A 15 11.80 1.90 10.90
CA ASN A 15 12.94 1.81 10.02
C ASN A 15 12.62 2.56 8.72
N LEU A 16 13.43 3.57 8.41
CA LEU A 16 13.43 4.16 7.08
C LEU A 16 14.14 3.20 6.14
N VAL A 17 13.50 2.90 5.02
CA VAL A 17 14.00 1.92 4.07
C VAL A 17 14.29 2.65 2.77
N GLU A 18 15.52 2.49 2.27
CA GLU A 18 15.92 3.05 0.98
C GLU A 18 15.28 2.26 -0.16
N ILE A 19 15.05 2.93 -1.29
CA ILE A 19 14.57 2.29 -2.51
C ILE A 19 15.75 1.56 -3.15
N GLU A 20 15.59 0.27 -3.38
CA GLU A 20 16.58 -0.58 -4.04
C GLU A 20 16.18 -0.84 -5.51
N GLU A 21 17.14 -1.26 -6.34
CA GLU A 21 16.90 -1.58 -7.76
C GLU A 21 15.78 -2.61 -7.95
N LYS A 22 15.74 -3.64 -7.11
CA LYS A 22 14.67 -4.66 -7.08
C LYS A 22 13.26 -4.07 -6.88
N ASP A 23 13.15 -2.94 -6.19
CA ASP A 23 11.87 -2.26 -5.95
C ASP A 23 11.41 -1.53 -7.22
N LEU A 24 12.37 -0.92 -7.93
CA LEU A 24 12.13 -0.27 -9.21
C LEU A 24 11.75 -1.28 -10.29
N ASP A 25 12.45 -2.42 -10.35
CA ASP A 25 12.13 -3.52 -11.28
C ASP A 25 10.72 -4.06 -11.04
N LYS A 26 10.35 -4.24 -9.76
CA LYS A 26 9.00 -4.69 -9.39
C LYS A 26 7.95 -3.64 -9.75
N ALA A 27 8.23 -2.36 -9.55
CA ALA A 27 7.32 -1.27 -9.92
C ALA A 27 7.11 -1.22 -11.45
N LEU A 28 8.17 -1.40 -12.25
CA LEU A 28 8.08 -1.50 -13.71
C LEU A 28 7.27 -2.72 -14.15
N GLU A 29 7.45 -3.87 -13.50
CA GLU A 29 6.62 -5.06 -13.72
C GLU A 29 5.12 -4.75 -13.50
N PHE A 30 4.80 -4.06 -12.41
CA PHE A 30 3.42 -3.66 -12.09
C PHE A 30 2.85 -2.67 -13.11
N LEU A 31 3.60 -1.63 -13.47
CA LEU A 31 3.18 -0.67 -14.49
C LEU A 31 2.88 -1.35 -15.83
N ASN A 32 3.72 -2.30 -16.24
CA ASN A 32 3.53 -3.08 -17.47
C ASN A 32 2.25 -3.93 -17.42
N LYS A 33 1.97 -4.57 -16.27
CA LYS A 33 0.74 -5.37 -16.07
C LYS A 33 -0.52 -4.50 -16.13
N LEU A 34 -0.46 -3.32 -15.54
CA LEU A 34 -1.59 -2.40 -15.50
C LEU A 34 -1.83 -1.69 -16.85
N LYS A 35 -0.89 -1.76 -17.80
CA LYS A 35 -0.92 -1.07 -19.11
C LYS A 35 -1.06 0.46 -18.97
N TRP A 36 -0.31 1.02 -18.03
CA TRP A 36 -0.46 2.39 -17.59
C TRP A 36 0.22 3.43 -18.50
N ASP A 37 -0.41 4.60 -18.64
CA ASP A 37 0.16 5.78 -19.32
C ASP A 37 1.06 6.57 -18.36
N GLU A 38 2.20 7.06 -18.85
CA GLU A 38 3.22 7.76 -18.07
C GLU A 38 2.75 9.11 -17.50
N ARG A 39 1.56 9.60 -17.85
CA ARG A 39 1.06 10.93 -17.45
C ARG A 39 0.53 11.01 -16.02
N GLU A 40 0.32 9.88 -15.34
CA GLU A 40 -0.29 9.84 -14.00
C GLU A 40 0.75 9.72 -12.88
N ILE A 41 1.43 10.84 -12.58
CA ILE A 41 2.58 10.88 -11.64
C ILE A 41 2.23 10.42 -10.22
N ARG A 42 1.04 10.73 -9.69
CA ARG A 42 0.68 10.40 -8.30
C ARG A 42 0.66 8.88 -8.07
N MET A 43 0.00 8.15 -8.96
CA MET A 43 -0.12 6.70 -8.87
C MET A 43 1.20 5.96 -9.18
N LYS A 44 2.20 6.63 -9.78
CA LYS A 44 3.58 6.06 -9.88
C LYS A 44 4.23 5.89 -8.52
N PHE A 45 4.03 6.81 -7.58
CA PHE A 45 4.58 6.69 -6.24
C PHE A 45 3.85 5.62 -5.42
N ASP A 46 2.54 5.48 -5.61
CA ASP A 46 1.75 4.43 -4.97
C ASP A 46 2.17 3.05 -5.47
N ILE A 47 2.37 2.89 -6.78
CA ILE A 47 2.90 1.64 -7.35
C ILE A 47 4.31 1.34 -6.82
N LEU A 48 5.19 2.34 -6.71
CA LEU A 48 6.53 2.14 -6.15
C LEU A 48 6.47 1.72 -4.67
N LEU A 49 5.64 2.37 -3.87
CA LEU A 49 5.45 2.03 -2.46
C LEU A 49 4.90 0.60 -2.31
N PHE A 50 3.94 0.24 -3.16
CA PHE A 50 3.35 -1.09 -3.17
C PHE A 50 4.36 -2.15 -3.62
N ALA A 51 5.15 -1.87 -4.65
CA ALA A 51 6.24 -2.73 -5.11
C ALA A 51 7.32 -2.94 -4.04
N GLN A 52 7.70 -1.89 -3.32
CA GLN A 52 8.64 -1.98 -2.19
C GLN A 52 8.11 -2.89 -1.08
N ALA A 53 6.81 -2.79 -0.75
CA ALA A 53 6.16 -3.63 0.26
C ALA A 53 6.16 -5.11 -0.16
N VAL A 54 5.71 -5.39 -1.39
CA VAL A 54 5.69 -6.75 -1.97
C VAL A 54 7.09 -7.36 -2.00
N THR A 55 8.09 -6.61 -2.46
CA THR A 55 9.47 -7.09 -2.60
C THR A 55 10.10 -7.47 -1.25
N ARG A 56 9.63 -6.86 -0.16
CA ARG A 56 10.09 -7.15 1.21
C ARG A 56 9.23 -8.15 1.96
N GLY A 57 8.14 -8.63 1.36
CA GLY A 57 7.20 -9.53 2.02
C GLY A 57 6.50 -8.90 3.22
N VAL A 58 6.24 -7.58 3.15
CA VAL A 58 5.51 -6.85 4.19
C VAL A 58 4.18 -6.35 3.67
N LYS A 59 3.18 -6.23 4.55
CA LYS A 59 1.88 -5.65 4.20
C LYS A 59 1.96 -4.13 4.18
N LEU A 60 1.38 -3.51 3.17
CA LEU A 60 1.18 -2.08 3.15
C LEU A 60 0.02 -1.72 4.10
N PHE A 61 0.34 -0.98 5.15
CA PHE A 61 -0.66 -0.41 6.05
C PHE A 61 -1.15 0.95 5.51
N THR A 62 -2.42 1.06 5.15
CA THR A 62 -2.95 2.28 4.53
C THR A 62 -4.42 2.54 4.86
N LYS A 63 -4.86 3.78 4.61
CA LYS A 63 -6.28 4.19 4.60
C LYS A 63 -6.74 4.64 3.22
N ASP A 64 -5.83 4.62 2.25
CA ASP A 64 -6.05 5.07 0.90
C ASP A 64 -6.62 3.92 0.07
N SER A 65 -7.81 4.14 -0.50
CA SER A 65 -8.54 3.15 -1.26
C SER A 65 -7.90 2.85 -2.61
N ASP A 66 -7.08 3.76 -3.14
CA ASP A 66 -6.46 3.61 -4.46
C ASP A 66 -5.54 2.37 -4.49
N PHE A 67 -4.97 1.98 -3.33
CA PHE A 67 -4.19 0.75 -3.21
C PHE A 67 -5.00 -0.53 -3.36
N LEU A 68 -6.31 -0.50 -3.06
CA LEU A 68 -7.18 -1.64 -3.28
C LEU A 68 -7.41 -1.86 -4.78
N ASP A 69 -7.62 -0.77 -5.53
CA ASP A 69 -7.77 -0.83 -6.98
C ASP A 69 -6.48 -1.31 -7.66
N ILE A 70 -5.31 -0.82 -7.20
CA ILE A 70 -3.99 -1.30 -7.65
C ILE A 70 -3.84 -2.80 -7.37
N ARG A 71 -4.14 -3.25 -6.14
CA ARG A 71 -4.06 -4.65 -5.74
C ARG A 71 -4.95 -5.53 -6.61
N ASP A 72 -6.21 -5.15 -6.79
CA ASP A 72 -7.19 -5.96 -7.51
C ASP A 72 -6.82 -6.09 -8.98
N SER A 73 -6.31 -5.01 -9.56
CA SER A 73 -5.81 -4.99 -10.94
C SER A 73 -4.57 -5.87 -11.14
N LEU A 74 -3.69 -5.98 -10.12
CA LEU A 74 -2.46 -6.77 -10.18
C LEU A 74 -2.64 -8.26 -9.86
N PHE A 75 -3.52 -8.58 -8.92
CA PHE A 75 -3.58 -9.92 -8.29
C PHE A 75 -4.94 -10.62 -8.38
N GLY A 76 -5.96 -10.00 -8.99
CA GLY A 76 -7.27 -10.61 -9.13
C GLY A 76 -8.21 -10.28 -7.96
N PRO A 77 -9.39 -10.91 -7.90
CA PRO A 77 -10.62 -10.23 -7.48
C PRO A 77 -10.60 -9.74 -6.03
N PRO A 78 -11.35 -8.65 -5.74
CA PRO A 78 -11.39 -8.02 -4.43
C PRO A 78 -11.68 -9.02 -3.34
N ALA A 79 -10.92 -8.99 -2.25
CA ALA A 79 -11.30 -9.72 -1.04
C ALA A 79 -12.42 -8.95 -0.30
N ASP A 80 -13.32 -9.68 0.35
CA ASP A 80 -14.46 -9.09 1.06
C ASP A 80 -14.02 -8.10 2.15
N MET A 81 -14.47 -6.84 2.04
CA MET A 81 -14.34 -5.86 3.12
C MET A 81 -15.19 -6.28 4.31
N ARG A 82 -14.57 -6.36 5.50
CA ARG A 82 -15.30 -6.62 6.74
C ARG A 82 -15.71 -5.30 7.37
N ASP A 83 -17.01 -5.04 7.40
CA ASP A 83 -17.57 -3.94 8.20
C ASP A 83 -17.74 -4.38 9.66
N ARG A 84 -17.14 -3.66 10.59
CA ARG A 84 -17.38 -3.86 12.02
C ARG A 84 -18.48 -2.92 12.48
N LYS A 85 -19.32 -3.40 13.41
CA LYS A 85 -20.42 -2.65 14.07
C LYS A 85 -20.04 -1.24 14.58
N THR A 86 -18.76 -0.93 14.71
CA THR A 86 -18.20 0.36 15.12
C THR A 86 -18.08 1.38 13.99
N GLY A 87 -18.52 1.06 12.76
CA GLY A 87 -18.27 1.87 11.57
C GLY A 87 -16.81 1.83 11.14
N LEU A 88 -16.08 0.76 11.47
CA LEU A 88 -14.68 0.57 11.07
C LEU A 88 -14.65 -0.48 9.96
N LYS A 89 -14.16 -0.08 8.78
CA LYS A 89 -13.95 -0.97 7.65
C LYS A 89 -12.50 -1.44 7.66
N ILE A 90 -12.32 -2.75 7.70
CA ILE A 90 -11.00 -3.38 7.63
C ILE A 90 -10.99 -4.34 6.45
N TYR A 91 -9.95 -4.20 5.64
CA TYR A 91 -9.58 -5.15 4.60
C TYR A 91 -8.16 -5.65 4.88
N GLU A 92 -7.94 -6.95 4.78
CA GLU A 92 -6.63 -7.54 4.99
C GLU A 92 -6.42 -8.74 4.05
N ASP A 93 -5.29 -8.75 3.34
CA ASP A 93 -4.81 -9.88 2.56
C ASP A 93 -3.28 -10.08 2.73
N GLU A 94 -2.64 -10.78 1.79
CA GLU A 94 -1.19 -10.99 1.78
C GLU A 94 -0.38 -9.69 1.57
N TYR A 95 -0.96 -8.67 0.94
CA TYR A 95 -0.25 -7.48 0.47
C TYR A 95 -0.65 -6.20 1.21
N ILE A 96 -1.90 -6.08 1.68
CA ILE A 96 -2.47 -4.84 2.23
C ILE A 96 -3.16 -5.11 3.57
N LEU A 97 -2.99 -4.18 4.50
CA LEU A 97 -3.88 -3.95 5.62
C LEU A 97 -4.49 -2.54 5.46
N PHE A 98 -5.75 -2.50 5.03
CA PHE A 98 -6.50 -1.26 4.82
C PHE A 98 -7.47 -1.02 5.96
N ILE A 99 -7.49 0.23 6.46
CA ILE A 99 -8.41 0.67 7.50
C ILE A 99 -9.05 1.99 7.12
N SER A 100 -10.38 2.05 7.14
CA SER A 100 -11.14 3.30 7.03
C SER A 100 -12.31 3.33 8.01
N TYR A 101 -12.82 4.53 8.29
CA TYR A 101 -14.06 4.70 9.03
C TYR A 101 -15.21 4.91 8.03
N ALA A 102 -16.36 4.29 8.29
CA ALA A 102 -17.61 4.62 7.63
C ALA A 102 -17.91 6.10 7.91
N ALA A 103 -18.11 6.87 6.84
CA ALA A 103 -18.49 8.27 6.90
C ALA A 103 -19.92 8.45 7.44
#